data_AF-A0A094JGW9-F1
#
_entry.id   AF-A0A094JGW9-F1
#
_cell.length_a   1.000
_cell.length_b   1.000
_cell.length_c   1.000
_cell.angle_alpha   90.00
_cell.angle_beta   90.00
_cell.angle_gamma   90.00
#
_symmetry.space_group_name_H-M   'P 1'
#
loop_
_entity.id
_entity.type
_entity.pdbx_description
1 polymer ?
#
loop_
_entity_poly.entity_id
_entity_poly.type
_entity_poly.pdbx_seq_one_letter_code
_entity_poly.pdbx_strand_id
1 'polypeptide(L)'
;MRLTLNIASEEALEQDLLNLEVPANTTVGSLKGMVQAEAQIPTTSQHIYHNGQLLSDDAKTLEQLQVVDGDMLALHVRDIVGNTGVPQPSAAQPARRPATRDDQDPEVIRLQLLGNPRMRQEVQRAQPELAAAVENPHRFAQLFRQMQDQERRERMMRQQHIADLNADPFDIDAQTRIAEMIREERVQENLQNAIEHNPEGK
;
A
#
# COMPACT_ATOMS: atom_id res chain seq x y z
N MET A 1 -16.15 -19.37 -21.22
CA MET A 1 -14.88 -18.66 -21.40
C MET A 1 -13.94 -19.06 -20.27
N ARG A 2 -12.67 -19.21 -20.60
CA ARG A 2 -11.59 -19.57 -19.67
C ARG A 2 -10.91 -18.29 -19.21
N LEU A 3 -10.74 -18.14 -17.90
CA LEU A 3 -10.07 -17.01 -17.27
C LEU A 3 -8.93 -17.54 -16.41
N THR A 4 -7.83 -16.81 -16.38
CA THR A 4 -6.72 -17.08 -15.47
C THR A 4 -6.62 -15.94 -14.48
N LEU A 5 -6.78 -16.23 -13.20
CA LEU A 5 -6.64 -15.27 -12.12
C LEU A 5 -5.26 -15.44 -11.48
N ASN A 6 -4.49 -14.36 -11.45
CA ASN A 6 -3.24 -14.29 -10.72
C ASN A 6 -3.51 -13.74 -9.32
N ILE A 7 -3.31 -14.56 -8.29
CA ILE A 7 -3.57 -14.22 -6.90
C ILE A 7 -2.29 -13.61 -6.31
N ALA A 8 -2.33 -12.30 -6.09
CA ALA A 8 -1.30 -11.55 -5.40
C ALA A 8 -1.74 -11.29 -3.95
N SER A 9 -1.15 -12.03 -3.01
CA SER A 9 -1.34 -11.85 -1.57
C SER A 9 -0.06 -11.28 -0.97
N GLU A 10 -0.15 -10.29 -0.07
CA GLU A 10 1.03 -9.69 0.58
C GLU A 10 1.84 -10.69 1.42
N GLU A 11 1.22 -11.79 1.85
CA GLU A 11 1.85 -12.83 2.68
C GLU A 11 2.41 -14.01 1.88
N ALA A 12 2.01 -14.20 0.62
CA ALA A 12 2.46 -15.33 -0.19
C ALA A 12 3.60 -14.91 -1.13
N LEU A 13 4.76 -15.55 -0.98
CA LEU A 13 5.91 -15.38 -1.88
C LEU A 13 5.67 -16.02 -3.25
N GLU A 14 4.65 -16.87 -3.38
CA GLU A 14 4.27 -17.56 -4.61
C GLU A 14 3.02 -16.92 -5.21
N GLN A 15 3.09 -16.59 -6.50
CA GLN A 15 1.92 -16.18 -7.28
C GLN A 15 1.07 -17.40 -7.58
N ASP A 16 -0.08 -17.51 -6.93
CA ASP A 16 -1.00 -18.61 -7.18
C ASP A 16 -1.87 -18.30 -8.41
N LEU A 17 -2.04 -19.28 -9.29
CA LEU A 17 -2.73 -19.13 -10.57
C LEU A 17 -4.01 -19.97 -10.54
N LEU A 18 -5.15 -19.30 -10.53
CA LEU A 18 -6.46 -19.96 -10.52
C LEU A 18 -7.10 -19.90 -11.92
N ASN A 19 -7.33 -21.06 -12.52
CA ASN A 19 -8.01 -21.16 -13.82
C ASN A 19 -9.49 -21.44 -13.61
N LEU A 20 -10.35 -20.54 -14.08
CA LEU A 20 -11.81 -20.65 -13.96
C LEU A 20 -12.46 -20.72 -15.33
N GLU A 21 -13.44 -21.60 -15.48
CA GLU A 21 -14.29 -21.67 -16.67
C GLU A 21 -15.68 -21.14 -16.34
N VAL A 22 -16.00 -19.97 -16.88
CA VAL A 22 -17.24 -19.24 -16.57
C VAL A 22 -17.95 -18.81 -17.87
N PRO A 23 -19.27 -18.70 -17.92
CA PRO A 23 -19.95 -18.16 -19.10
C PRO A 23 -19.74 -16.63 -19.23
N ALA A 24 -19.79 -16.07 -20.44
CA ALA A 24 -19.50 -14.65 -20.71
C ALA A 24 -20.45 -13.67 -19.99
N ASN A 25 -21.68 -14.12 -19.71
CA ASN A 25 -22.70 -13.37 -18.97
C ASN A 25 -22.51 -13.43 -17.44
N THR A 26 -21.44 -14.06 -16.95
CA THR A 26 -21.13 -14.08 -15.52
C THR A 26 -20.87 -12.66 -15.02
N THR A 27 -21.44 -12.33 -13.87
CA THR A 27 -21.19 -11.04 -13.22
C THR A 27 -19.94 -11.09 -12.36
N VAL A 28 -19.37 -9.92 -12.08
CA VAL A 28 -18.21 -9.81 -11.17
C VAL A 28 -18.53 -10.39 -9.79
N GLY A 29 -19.75 -10.19 -9.27
CA GLY A 29 -20.17 -10.79 -8.00
C GLY A 29 -20.17 -12.31 -8.02
N SER A 30 -20.65 -12.93 -9.11
CA SER A 30 -20.58 -14.39 -9.28
C SER A 30 -19.14 -14.90 -9.42
N LEU A 31 -18.28 -14.16 -10.12
CA LEU A 31 -16.85 -14.48 -10.22
C LEU A 31 -16.18 -14.48 -8.85
N LYS A 32 -16.43 -13.46 -8.02
CA LYS A 32 -15.91 -13.40 -6.65
C LYS A 32 -16.38 -14.57 -5.77
N GLY A 33 -17.65 -14.97 -5.93
CA GLY A 33 -18.20 -16.13 -5.25
C GLY A 33 -17.51 -17.44 -5.64
N MET A 34 -17.16 -17.60 -6.93
CA MET A 34 -16.39 -18.75 -7.41
C MET A 34 -14.96 -18.75 -6.85
N VAL A 35 -14.29 -17.61 -6.85
CA VAL A 35 -12.97 -17.45 -6.23
C VAL A 35 -13.02 -17.78 -4.73
N GLN A 36 -14.08 -17.38 -4.02
CA GLN A 36 -14.26 -17.72 -2.62
C GLN A 36 -14.41 -19.23 -2.40
N ALA A 37 -15.14 -19.92 -3.29
CA ALA A 37 -15.33 -21.36 -3.17
C ALA A 37 -14.02 -22.13 -3.40
N GLU A 38 -13.25 -21.75 -4.42
CA GLU A 38 -12.02 -22.43 -4.83
C GLU A 38 -10.81 -22.07 -3.95
N ALA A 39 -10.57 -20.78 -3.72
CA ALA A 39 -9.38 -20.28 -3.02
C ALA A 39 -9.62 -19.96 -1.53
N GLN A 40 -10.86 -20.12 -1.03
CA GLN A 40 -11.26 -19.78 0.36
C GLN A 40 -11.03 -18.31 0.75
N ILE A 41 -10.91 -17.42 -0.23
CA ILE A 41 -10.73 -15.98 0.00
C ILE A 41 -12.10 -15.32 0.14
N PRO A 42 -12.41 -14.58 1.22
CA PRO A 42 -13.69 -13.88 1.36
C PRO A 42 -13.92 -12.85 0.24
N THR A 43 -15.13 -12.79 -0.33
CA THR A 43 -15.47 -11.80 -1.39
C THR A 43 -15.16 -10.36 -1.02
N THR A 44 -15.23 -10.02 0.27
CA THR A 44 -14.88 -8.69 0.80
C THR A 44 -13.39 -8.38 0.71
N SER A 45 -12.52 -9.38 0.81
CA SER A 45 -11.07 -9.21 0.74
C SER A 45 -10.57 -9.25 -0.72
N GLN A 46 -11.43 -9.62 -1.69
CA GLN A 46 -11.08 -9.79 -3.10
C GLN A 46 -11.18 -8.49 -3.91
N HIS A 47 -10.04 -8.04 -4.46
CA HIS A 47 -9.97 -6.93 -5.40
C HIS A 47 -9.49 -7.43 -6.76
N ILE A 48 -10.41 -7.55 -7.72
CA ILE A 48 -10.13 -8.08 -9.07
C ILE A 48 -9.84 -6.93 -10.02
N TYR A 49 -8.73 -6.99 -10.74
CA TYR A 49 -8.32 -6.01 -11.74
C TYR A 49 -8.26 -6.65 -13.14
N HIS A 50 -8.76 -5.91 -14.12
CA HIS A 50 -8.63 -6.22 -15.55
C HIS A 50 -7.93 -5.05 -16.22
N ASN A 51 -6.79 -5.27 -16.88
CA ASN A 51 -5.99 -4.22 -17.52
C ASN A 51 -5.68 -3.01 -16.59
N GLY A 52 -5.47 -3.28 -15.30
CA GLY A 52 -5.24 -2.24 -14.28
C GLY A 52 -6.49 -1.51 -13.78
N GLN A 53 -7.68 -1.83 -14.31
CA GLN A 53 -8.95 -1.29 -13.84
C GLN A 53 -9.60 -2.21 -12.81
N LEU A 54 -9.94 -1.65 -11.64
CA LEU A 54 -10.63 -2.39 -10.58
C LEU A 54 -12.08 -2.69 -10.97
N LEU A 55 -12.45 -3.96 -10.95
CA LEU A 55 -13.81 -4.43 -11.16
C LEU A 55 -14.61 -4.31 -9.85
N SER A 56 -15.06 -3.10 -9.52
CA SER A 56 -15.82 -2.84 -8.29
C SER A 56 -17.32 -3.11 -8.41
N ASP A 57 -17.85 -3.13 -9.63
CA ASP A 57 -19.29 -3.24 -9.88
C ASP A 57 -19.71 -4.70 -10.02
N ASP A 58 -20.24 -5.25 -8.92
CA ASP A 58 -20.65 -6.65 -8.83
C ASP A 58 -21.83 -7.02 -9.75
N ALA A 59 -22.58 -6.03 -10.25
CA ALA A 59 -23.74 -6.24 -11.11
C ALA A 59 -23.37 -6.30 -12.61
N LYS A 60 -22.22 -5.75 -12.99
CA LYS A 60 -21.76 -5.78 -14.38
C LYS A 60 -21.30 -7.17 -14.79
N THR A 61 -21.59 -7.53 -16.04
CA THR A 61 -21.06 -8.76 -16.63
C THR A 61 -19.63 -8.57 -17.07
N LEU A 62 -18.88 -9.66 -17.10
CA LEU A 62 -17.51 -9.67 -17.60
C LEU A 62 -17.44 -9.21 -19.08
N GLU A 63 -18.44 -9.53 -19.89
CA GLU A 63 -18.57 -9.02 -21.26
C GLU A 63 -18.72 -7.48 -21.32
N GLN A 64 -19.53 -6.88 -20.42
CA GLN A 64 -19.67 -5.42 -20.34
C GLN A 64 -18.38 -4.72 -19.90
N LEU A 65 -17.52 -5.45 -19.20
CA LEU A 65 -16.21 -5.01 -18.74
C LEU A 65 -15.11 -5.38 -19.74
N GLN A 66 -15.48 -5.84 -20.94
CA GLN A 66 -14.56 -6.21 -22.03
C GLN A 66 -13.58 -7.34 -21.67
N VAL A 67 -13.94 -8.19 -20.72
CA VAL A 67 -13.17 -9.39 -20.40
C VAL A 67 -13.46 -10.46 -21.45
N VAL A 68 -12.42 -10.96 -22.10
CA VAL A 68 -12.52 -11.96 -23.17
C VAL A 68 -12.00 -13.34 -22.74
N ASP A 69 -12.26 -14.36 -23.56
CA ASP A 69 -11.72 -15.71 -23.34
C ASP A 69 -10.19 -15.71 -23.38
N GLY A 70 -9.57 -16.27 -22.34
CA GLY A 70 -8.12 -16.32 -22.17
C GLY A 70 -7.52 -15.12 -21.44
N ASP A 71 -8.34 -14.16 -20.98
CA ASP A 71 -7.82 -13.01 -20.25
C ASP A 71 -7.24 -13.38 -18.89
N MET A 72 -6.20 -12.62 -18.53
CA MET A 72 -5.56 -12.68 -17.23
C MET A 72 -6.11 -11.57 -16.33
N LEU A 73 -6.64 -11.94 -15.18
CA LEU A 73 -7.14 -11.03 -14.15
C LEU A 73 -6.20 -11.06 -12.96
N ALA A 74 -5.93 -9.90 -12.36
CA ALA A 74 -5.16 -9.85 -11.11
C ALA A 74 -6.12 -9.79 -9.92
N LEU A 75 -6.00 -10.75 -9.00
CA LEU A 75 -6.73 -10.76 -7.74
C LEU A 75 -5.77 -10.32 -6.63
N HIS A 76 -6.06 -9.19 -6.00
CA HIS A 76 -5.38 -8.77 -4.79
C HIS A 76 -6.22 -9.12 -3.57
N VAL A 77 -5.62 -9.82 -2.61
CA VAL A 77 -6.24 -10.14 -1.33
C VAL A 77 -5.84 -9.08 -0.32
N ARG A 78 -6.81 -8.31 0.19
CA ARG A 78 -6.59 -7.37 1.29
C ARG A 78 -7.64 -7.56 2.36
N ASP A 79 -7.20 -7.86 3.57
CA ASP A 79 -8.10 -7.96 4.69
C ASP A 79 -8.62 -6.60 5.13
N ILE A 80 -9.94 -6.46 5.07
CA ILE A 80 -10.65 -5.36 5.73
C ILE A 80 -10.85 -5.70 7.22
N VAL A 81 -9.80 -6.10 7.94
CA VAL A 81 -9.86 -6.10 9.41
C VAL A 81 -9.68 -4.64 9.85
N GLY A 82 -10.79 -3.90 9.78
CA GLY A 82 -10.80 -2.46 9.95
C GLY A 82 -12.20 -1.90 10.08
N ASN A 83 -12.82 -2.18 11.23
CA ASN A 83 -13.83 -1.33 11.87
C ASN A 83 -15.24 -1.32 11.25
N THR A 84 -16.17 -1.94 11.97
CA THR A 84 -17.62 -1.68 11.86
C THR A 84 -17.91 -0.19 12.07
N GLY A 85 -17.85 0.59 10.99
CA GLY A 85 -18.45 1.91 10.87
C GLY A 85 -19.68 1.77 9.99
N VAL A 86 -20.87 1.82 10.59
CA VAL A 86 -22.17 1.77 9.93
C VAL A 86 -22.21 2.77 8.75
N PRO A 87 -22.60 2.37 7.53
CA PRO A 87 -22.75 3.30 6.42
C PRO A 87 -24.04 4.11 6.61
N GLN A 88 -23.91 5.42 6.85
CA GLN A 88 -25.02 6.36 6.82
C GLN A 88 -25.18 6.92 5.39
N PRO A 89 -26.39 6.97 4.82
CA PRO A 89 -26.59 7.39 3.44
C PRO A 89 -26.31 8.89 3.24
N SER A 90 -25.56 9.11 2.17
CA SER A 90 -25.16 10.33 1.47
C SER A 90 -26.06 11.55 1.61
N ALA A 91 -25.50 12.63 2.18
CA ALA A 91 -25.78 14.00 1.75
C ALA A 91 -24.44 14.65 1.40
N ALA A 92 -24.37 15.23 0.19
CA ALA A 92 -23.18 15.75 -0.47
C ALA A 92 -22.27 16.59 0.45
N GLN A 93 -21.03 16.14 0.67
CA GLN A 93 -19.94 16.95 1.22
C GLN A 93 -18.62 16.64 0.50
N PRO A 94 -17.77 17.66 0.29
CA PRO A 94 -16.61 17.60 -0.60
C PRO A 94 -15.56 16.61 -0.10
N ALA A 95 -14.80 16.05 -1.05
CA ALA A 95 -13.74 15.06 -0.87
C ALA A 95 -12.93 15.26 0.43
N ARG A 96 -13.25 14.46 1.46
CA ARG A 96 -12.33 14.27 2.59
C ARG A 96 -11.18 13.42 2.07
N ARG A 97 -10.06 14.09 1.82
CA ARG A 97 -8.76 13.44 1.67
C ARG A 97 -8.57 12.47 2.85
N PRO A 98 -7.96 11.29 2.66
CA PRO A 98 -7.56 10.48 3.80
C PRO A 98 -6.75 11.36 4.75
N ALA A 99 -7.10 11.36 6.04
CA ALA A 99 -6.38 12.13 7.04
C ALA A 99 -4.94 11.61 7.08
N THR A 100 -4.07 12.22 6.28
CA THR A 100 -2.64 12.06 6.40
C THR A 100 -2.26 12.46 7.82
N ARG A 101 -1.27 11.80 8.44
CA ARG A 101 -0.73 12.17 9.78
C ARG A 101 -0.46 13.68 9.95
N ASP A 102 -0.32 14.35 8.81
CA ASP A 102 -0.24 15.79 8.59
C ASP A 102 -1.39 16.64 9.17
N ASP A 103 -2.63 16.10 9.24
CA ASP A 103 -3.83 16.84 9.66
C ASP A 103 -4.22 16.58 11.14
N GLN A 104 -3.37 15.84 11.87
CA GLN A 104 -3.67 15.50 13.26
C GLN A 104 -3.45 16.71 14.18
N ASP A 105 -4.46 17.03 14.99
CA ASP A 105 -4.36 18.10 15.99
C ASP A 105 -3.28 17.75 17.03
N PRO A 106 -2.29 18.64 17.27
CA PRO A 106 -1.23 18.39 18.25
C PRO A 106 -1.76 18.14 19.66
N GLU A 107 -2.89 18.73 20.06
CA GLU A 107 -3.47 18.50 21.38
C GLU A 107 -4.07 17.10 21.51
N VAL A 108 -4.68 16.57 20.44
CA VAL A 108 -5.21 15.19 20.43
C VAL A 108 -4.07 14.19 20.62
N ILE A 109 -2.97 14.38 19.88
CA ILE A 109 -1.79 13.51 19.99
C ILE A 109 -1.14 13.63 21.38
N ARG A 110 -1.04 14.85 21.92
CA ARG A 110 -0.49 15.07 23.27
C ARG A 110 -1.31 14.35 24.34
N LEU A 111 -2.64 14.44 24.27
CA LEU A 111 -3.54 13.75 25.19
C LEU A 111 -3.43 12.23 25.07
N GLN A 112 -3.31 11.70 23.85
CA GLN A 112 -3.07 10.28 23.62
C GLN A 112 -1.74 9.82 24.23
N LEU A 113 -0.68 10.64 24.13
CA LEU A 113 0.62 10.36 24.70
C LEU A 113 0.61 10.37 26.24
N LEU A 114 -0.19 11.27 26.84
CA LEU A 114 -0.41 11.30 28.28
C LEU A 114 -1.27 10.11 28.76
N GLY A 115 -2.23 9.67 27.95
CA GLY A 115 -3.09 8.53 28.25
C GLY A 115 -2.43 7.16 28.04
N ASN A 116 -1.34 7.08 27.27
CA ASN A 116 -0.69 5.82 26.93
C ASN A 116 0.82 5.82 27.27
N PRO A 117 1.24 5.17 28.37
CA PRO A 117 2.64 5.17 28.80
C PRO A 117 3.57 4.43 27.85
N ARG A 118 3.09 3.43 27.10
CA ARG A 118 3.93 2.72 26.11
C ARG A 118 4.26 3.62 24.93
N MET A 119 3.27 4.32 24.39
CA MET A 119 3.49 5.30 23.31
C MET A 119 4.46 6.40 23.75
N ARG A 120 4.38 6.85 25.00
CA ARG A 120 5.32 7.83 25.55
C ARG A 120 6.76 7.32 25.54
N GLN A 121 6.98 6.05 25.90
CA GLN A 121 8.31 5.44 25.86
C GLN A 121 8.86 5.33 24.44
N GLU A 122 8.02 5.03 23.46
CA GLU A 122 8.41 4.99 22.04
C GLU A 122 8.82 6.38 21.55
N VAL A 123 8.00 7.41 21.80
CA VAL A 123 8.32 8.79 21.45
C VAL A 123 9.58 9.27 22.19
N GLN A 124 9.79 8.86 23.44
CA GLN A 124 11.01 9.20 24.18
C GLN A 124 12.28 8.63 23.55
N ARG A 125 12.20 7.44 22.95
CA ARG A 125 13.34 6.80 22.25
C ARG A 125 13.59 7.42 20.88
N ALA A 126 12.53 7.71 20.13
CA ALA A 126 12.64 8.26 18.78
C ALA A 126 12.91 9.78 18.79
N GLN A 127 12.22 10.51 19.66
CA GLN A 127 12.14 11.98 19.64
C GLN A 127 12.17 12.55 21.08
N PRO A 128 13.34 12.59 21.73
CA PRO A 128 13.45 12.97 23.14
C PRO A 128 12.99 14.40 23.42
N GLU A 129 13.19 15.33 22.48
CA GLU A 129 12.77 16.75 22.62
C GLU A 129 11.24 16.91 22.61
N LEU A 130 10.54 16.12 21.79
CA LEU A 130 9.09 16.13 21.71
C LEU A 130 8.48 15.49 22.97
N ALA A 131 9.09 14.39 23.46
CA ALA A 131 8.68 13.73 24.68
C ALA A 131 8.85 14.62 25.92
N ALA A 132 9.93 15.40 25.99
CA ALA A 132 10.15 16.39 27.06
C ALA A 132 9.13 17.54 27.02
N ALA A 133 8.57 17.85 25.86
CA ALA A 133 7.59 18.91 25.70
C ALA A 133 6.14 18.46 25.98
N VAL A 134 5.86 17.18 26.22
CA VAL A 134 4.49 16.64 26.38
C VAL A 134 3.68 17.31 27.51
N GLU A 135 4.37 17.80 28.54
CA GLU A 135 3.77 18.47 29.70
C GLU A 135 3.45 19.96 29.43
N ASN A 136 3.97 20.53 28.34
CA ASN A 136 3.73 21.90 27.92
C ASN A 136 2.98 21.94 26.57
N PRO A 137 1.66 22.21 26.57
CA PRO A 137 0.81 22.22 25.36
C PRO A 137 1.37 23.11 24.25
N HIS A 138 1.78 24.34 24.59
CA HIS A 138 2.27 25.31 23.61
C HIS A 138 3.58 24.87 22.97
N ARG A 139 4.53 24.36 23.78
CA ARG A 139 5.82 23.89 23.28
C ARG A 139 5.68 22.61 22.46
N PHE A 140 4.83 21.68 22.89
CA PHE A 140 4.53 20.45 22.15
C PHE A 140 3.95 20.78 20.76
N ALA A 141 2.93 21.64 20.72
CA ALA A 141 2.28 22.02 19.46
C ALA A 141 3.24 22.75 18.51
N GLN A 142 4.17 23.56 19.03
CA GLN A 142 5.20 24.21 18.21
C GLN A 142 6.16 23.19 17.59
N LEU A 143 6.73 22.29 18.41
CA LEU A 143 7.67 21.26 17.93
C LEU A 143 7.00 20.29 16.96
N PHE A 144 5.79 19.86 17.27
CA PHE A 144 5.02 18.95 16.42
C PHE A 144 4.73 19.56 15.05
N ARG A 145 4.28 20.82 14.98
CA ARG A 145 4.05 21.52 13.71
C ARG A 145 5.34 21.70 12.90
N GLN A 146 6.44 22.06 13.57
CA GLN A 146 7.74 22.20 12.91
C GLN A 146 8.20 20.88 12.28
N MET A 147 8.04 19.76 12.99
CA MET A 147 8.37 18.43 12.46
C MET A 147 7.49 18.06 11.27
N GLN A 148 6.17 18.28 11.35
CA GLN A 148 5.28 18.04 10.22
C GLN A 148 5.65 18.89 9.00
N ASP A 149 5.96 20.18 9.19
CA ASP A 149 6.41 21.06 8.12
C ASP A 149 7.68 20.55 7.44
N GLN A 150 8.62 20.02 8.23
CA GLN A 150 9.85 19.44 7.71
C GLN A 150 9.57 18.18 6.90
N GLU A 151 8.80 17.23 7.46
CA GLU A 151 8.42 16.00 6.78
C GLU A 151 7.67 16.29 5.47
N ARG A 152 6.73 17.25 5.48
CA ARG A 152 6.02 17.70 4.27
C ARG A 152 6.99 18.15 3.19
N ARG A 153 7.95 19.00 3.55
CA ARG A 153 8.94 19.55 2.61
C ARG A 153 9.81 18.45 2.03
N GLU A 154 10.29 17.54 2.86
CA GLU A 154 11.10 16.40 2.43
C GLU A 154 10.32 15.47 1.51
N ARG A 155 9.06 15.17 1.85
CA ARG A 155 8.17 14.37 0.99
C ARG A 155 7.93 15.03 -0.35
N MET A 156 7.63 16.33 -0.37
CA MET A 156 7.44 17.08 -1.61
C MET A 156 8.71 17.09 -2.48
N MET A 157 9.89 17.31 -1.88
CA MET A 157 11.17 17.26 -2.59
C MET A 157 11.42 15.88 -3.21
N ARG A 158 11.21 14.80 -2.45
CA ARG A 158 11.33 13.42 -2.98
C ARG A 158 10.34 13.16 -4.11
N GLN A 159 9.10 13.61 -3.96
CA GLN A 159 8.07 13.42 -4.99
C GLN A 159 8.40 14.17 -6.28
N GLN A 160 8.92 15.39 -6.18
CA GLN A 160 9.43 16.14 -7.33
C GLN A 160 10.61 15.43 -7.98
N HIS A 161 11.59 14.97 -7.19
CA HIS A 161 12.73 14.23 -7.74
C HIS A 161 12.30 12.96 -8.49
N ILE A 162 11.36 12.20 -7.94
CA ILE A 162 10.78 11.02 -8.61
C ILE A 162 10.01 11.43 -9.87
N ALA A 163 9.24 12.52 -9.81
CA ALA A 163 8.52 13.03 -10.96
C ALA A 163 9.47 13.47 -12.08
N ASP A 164 10.59 14.11 -11.75
CA ASP A 164 11.62 14.53 -12.71
C ASP A 164 12.29 13.31 -13.36
N LEU A 165 12.62 12.28 -12.57
CA LEU A 165 13.15 11.00 -13.10
C LEU A 165 12.14 10.27 -14.01
N ASN A 166 10.84 10.43 -13.76
CA ASN A 166 9.78 9.82 -14.56
C ASN A 166 9.28 10.71 -15.71
N ALA A 167 9.60 12.02 -15.70
CA ALA A 167 9.09 12.98 -16.68
C ALA A 167 9.64 12.71 -18.08
N ASP A 168 10.80 12.07 -18.17
CA ASP A 168 11.31 11.50 -19.42
C ASP A 168 11.73 10.03 -19.23
N PRO A 169 10.81 9.06 -19.45
CA PRO A 169 11.12 7.64 -19.36
C PRO A 169 12.13 7.15 -20.42
N PHE A 170 12.52 8.00 -21.39
CA PHE A 170 13.55 7.73 -22.40
C PHE A 170 14.86 8.49 -22.14
N ASP A 171 14.98 9.21 -21.02
CA ASP A 171 16.24 9.84 -20.63
C ASP A 171 17.27 8.76 -20.30
N ILE A 172 18.23 8.61 -21.21
CA ILE A 172 19.33 7.65 -21.14
C ILE A 172 20.15 7.89 -19.87
N ASP A 173 20.27 9.13 -19.38
CA ASP A 173 21.03 9.45 -18.18
C ASP A 173 20.30 8.95 -16.92
N ALA A 174 18.97 9.13 -16.85
CA ALA A 174 18.14 8.60 -15.76
C ALA A 174 18.12 7.06 -15.76
N GLN A 175 17.97 6.42 -16.92
CA GLN A 175 18.06 4.96 -17.05
C GLN A 175 19.45 4.44 -16.67
N THR A 176 20.53 5.15 -17.05
CA THR A 176 21.90 4.77 -16.70
C THR A 176 22.11 4.85 -15.19
N ARG A 177 21.63 5.90 -14.51
CA ARG A 177 21.72 6.03 -13.05
C ARG A 177 20.94 4.94 -12.32
N ILE A 178 19.74 4.61 -12.81
CA ILE A 178 18.93 3.50 -12.26
C ILE A 178 19.66 2.16 -12.47
N ALA A 179 20.22 1.93 -13.65
CA ALA A 179 20.97 0.72 -13.96
C ALA A 179 22.24 0.57 -13.11
N GLU A 180 22.96 1.66 -12.84
CA GLU A 180 24.13 1.64 -11.96
C GLU A 180 23.74 1.34 -10.51
N MET A 181 22.69 1.97 -9.98
CA MET A 181 22.21 1.68 -8.62
C MET A 181 21.84 0.20 -8.45
N ILE A 182 21.08 -0.37 -9.39
CA ILE A 182 20.72 -1.80 -9.36
C ILE A 182 21.95 -2.69 -9.45
N ARG A 183 22.95 -2.30 -10.25
CA ARG A 183 24.20 -3.07 -10.39
C ARG A 183 25.00 -3.07 -9.11
N GLU A 184 25.12 -1.93 -8.44
CA GLU A 184 25.79 -1.83 -7.14
C GLU A 184 25.06 -2.65 -6.08
N GLU A 185 23.73 -2.57 -6.01
CA GLU A 185 22.90 -3.38 -5.11
C GLU A 185 23.12 -4.88 -5.35
N ARG A 186 23.16 -5.32 -6.61
CA ARG A 186 23.45 -6.72 -6.97
C ARG A 186 24.85 -7.16 -6.58
N VAL A 187 25.85 -6.29 -6.73
CA VAL A 187 27.23 -6.58 -6.32
C VAL A 187 27.32 -6.67 -4.81
N GLN A 188 26.65 -5.78 -4.09
CA GLN A 188 26.62 -5.77 -2.64
C GLN A 188 25.85 -6.95 -2.08
N GLU A 189 24.72 -7.33 -2.67
CA GLU A 189 23.94 -8.51 -2.31
C GLU A 189 24.73 -9.79 -2.57
N ASN A 190 25.40 -9.91 -3.72
CA ASN A 190 26.25 -11.06 -4.02
C ASN A 190 27.46 -11.12 -3.08
N LEU A 191 28.07 -9.98 -2.75
CA LEU A 191 29.14 -9.90 -1.76
C LEU A 191 28.66 -10.30 -0.36
N GLN A 192 27.49 -9.80 0.06
CA GLN A 192 26.87 -10.13 1.34
C GLN A 192 26.54 -11.62 1.41
N ASN A 193 25.90 -12.18 0.38
CA ASN A 193 25.63 -13.61 0.27
C ASN A 193 26.91 -14.45 0.25
N ALA A 194 27.96 -13.99 -0.45
CA ALA A 194 29.24 -14.68 -0.47
C ALA A 194 29.95 -14.65 0.89
N ILE A 195 29.78 -13.59 1.69
CA ILE A 195 30.29 -13.50 3.07
C ILE A 195 29.45 -14.38 4.01
N GLU A 196 28.13 -14.42 3.81
CA GLU A 196 27.20 -15.22 4.62
C GLU A 196 27.32 -16.73 4.33
N HIS A 197 27.66 -17.09 3.09
CA HIS A 197 27.75 -18.48 2.62
C HIS A 197 29.17 -18.89 2.19
N ASN A 198 30.22 -18.33 2.80
CA ASN A 198 31.57 -18.90 2.70
C ASN A 198 31.86 -19.82 3.91
N PRO A 199 31.65 -21.15 3.81
CA PRO A 199 32.39 -22.08 4.63
C PRO A 199 33.82 -22.15 4.08
N GLU A 200 34.82 -22.08 4.96
CA GLU A 200 36.20 -22.65 4.87
C GLU A 200 37.18 -21.72 5.63
N GLY A 201 37.76 -22.08 6.78
CA GLY A 201 37.64 -23.33 7.52
C GLY A 201 38.26 -23.26 8.91
N LYS A 202 37.61 -23.95 9.85
CA LYS A 202 38.15 -24.89 10.83
C LYS A 202 37.02 -25.61 11.54
#